data_AF-A0A2P2I399-F1
#
_entry.id   AF-A0A2P2I399-F1
#
_cell.length_a   1.000
_cell.length_b   1.000
_cell.length_c   1.000
_cell.angle_alpha   90.00
_cell.angle_beta   90.00
_cell.angle_gamma   90.00
#
_symmetry.space_group_name_H-M   'P 1'
#
loop_
_entity.id
_entity.type
_entity.pdbx_description
1 polymer ?
#
loop_
_entity_poly.entity_id
_entity_poly.type
_entity_poly.pdbx_seq_one_letter_code
_entity_poly.pdbx_strand_id
1 'polypeptide(L)'
;AAAGGANKNTTLIADAANKNAAVATIEKPSRDKVNKPFDHNDHLLVELTHWFKRDFFRWFDCGWCSECHCNMASKGSVPPTKYELEGEANRVEFYQCQTCGRERRFPRYLNVGRLLETREGRCGEWASCFTLCCRTMGFDTRQVFDETDHTWAEVWSQSQSRWVHADPCEGRVDCPLLYECGWGKKLTYVVAASRDEVMDVTWRYTLKPLDVQQRRDKVSETALYDHLWSLTVQLQQQHQQH
;
A
#
# COMPACT_ATOMS: atom_id res chain seq x y z
N ALA A 1 -68.62 22.69 -57.96
CA ALA A 1 -68.66 22.68 -56.48
C ALA A 1 -67.43 21.92 -56.01
N ALA A 2 -66.31 22.62 -55.74
CA ALA A 2 -65.88 23.10 -54.41
C ALA A 2 -65.45 21.91 -53.52
N ALA A 3 -64.16 21.57 -53.37
CA ALA A 3 -63.02 22.26 -52.73
C ALA A 3 -62.93 22.03 -51.20
N GLY A 4 -61.70 21.68 -50.74
CA GLY A 4 -61.20 21.77 -49.35
C GLY A 4 -61.32 20.47 -48.53
N GLY A 5 -60.33 19.97 -47.79
CA GLY A 5 -59.06 20.53 -47.32
C GLY A 5 -58.85 20.22 -45.82
N ALA A 6 -57.88 19.33 -45.52
CA ALA A 6 -57.03 19.17 -44.32
C ALA A 6 -57.59 19.21 -42.87
N ASN A 7 -57.24 18.19 -42.06
CA ASN A 7 -56.33 18.23 -40.88
C ASN A 7 -56.24 16.81 -40.26
N LYS A 8 -55.11 16.09 -40.26
CA LYS A 8 -53.90 16.18 -39.40
C LYS A 8 -54.15 16.11 -37.88
N ASN A 9 -53.42 15.17 -37.27
CA ASN A 9 -53.16 14.87 -35.85
C ASN A 9 -53.96 13.72 -35.21
N THR A 10 -53.22 12.97 -34.38
CA THR A 10 -53.55 11.73 -33.65
C THR A 10 -53.62 10.49 -34.57
N THR A 11 -52.68 9.54 -34.56
CA THR A 11 -52.00 8.93 -33.40
C THR A 11 -50.69 8.26 -33.88
N LEU A 12 -49.54 8.85 -33.52
CA LEU A 12 -48.20 8.26 -33.63
C LEU A 12 -47.89 7.51 -32.33
N ILE A 13 -48.39 6.27 -32.15
CA ILE A 13 -47.90 5.33 -31.14
C ILE A 13 -48.09 3.90 -31.65
N ALA A 14 -47.16 3.44 -32.49
CA ALA A 14 -46.73 2.05 -32.63
C ALA A 14 -45.56 2.05 -33.62
N ASP A 15 -44.65 1.09 -33.51
CA ASP A 15 -43.50 0.87 -34.40
C ASP A 15 -42.20 1.64 -34.14
N ALA A 16 -41.95 1.99 -32.87
CA ALA A 16 -40.60 2.29 -32.37
C ALA A 16 -40.23 1.39 -31.19
N ALA A 17 -40.23 0.08 -31.39
CA ALA A 17 -39.81 -0.87 -30.36
C ALA A 17 -39.22 -2.16 -30.97
N ASN A 18 -38.15 -2.06 -31.79
CA ASN A 18 -37.26 -3.21 -31.96
C ASN A 18 -35.86 -2.84 -32.50
N LYS A 19 -35.05 -2.14 -31.70
CA LYS A 19 -33.60 -2.05 -31.91
C LYS A 19 -32.90 -1.91 -30.56
N ASN A 20 -32.43 -3.03 -29.99
CA ASN A 20 -31.20 -3.19 -29.19
C ASN A 20 -31.30 -4.38 -28.22
N ALA A 21 -30.58 -5.47 -28.52
CA ALA A 21 -30.01 -6.38 -27.53
C ALA A 21 -28.97 -7.31 -28.19
N ALA A 22 -27.89 -6.75 -28.76
CA ALA A 22 -26.67 -7.53 -28.93
C ALA A 22 -25.94 -7.53 -27.59
N VAL A 23 -26.31 -8.47 -26.71
CA VAL A 23 -25.56 -8.73 -25.48
C VAL A 23 -24.24 -9.38 -25.90
N ALA A 24 -23.16 -8.60 -25.89
CA ALA A 24 -21.82 -9.12 -26.00
C ALA A 24 -21.63 -10.17 -24.90
N THR A 25 -21.46 -11.43 -25.30
CA THR A 25 -21.22 -12.53 -24.39
C THR A 25 -19.85 -12.29 -23.75
N ILE A 26 -19.83 -11.87 -22.49
CA ILE A 26 -18.58 -11.80 -21.72
C ILE A 26 -18.11 -13.24 -21.58
N GLU A 27 -17.10 -13.63 -22.36
CA GLU A 27 -16.44 -14.92 -22.21
C GLU A 27 -15.90 -15.02 -20.78
N LYS A 28 -16.36 -16.03 -20.04
CA LYS A 28 -15.75 -16.37 -18.75
C LYS A 28 -14.27 -16.66 -19.01
N PRO A 29 -13.33 -16.02 -18.29
CA PRO A 29 -11.91 -16.28 -18.49
C PRO A 29 -11.65 -17.78 -18.34
N SER A 30 -10.92 -18.37 -19.30
CA SER A 30 -10.57 -19.79 -19.27
C SER A 30 -9.87 -20.13 -17.96
N ARG A 31 -10.17 -21.30 -17.38
CA ARG A 31 -9.57 -21.78 -16.13
C ARG A 31 -8.04 -21.82 -16.17
N ASP A 32 -7.46 -21.98 -17.36
CA ASP A 32 -6.00 -21.99 -17.56
C ASP A 32 -5.34 -20.62 -17.32
N LYS A 33 -6.10 -19.52 -17.40
CA LYS A 33 -5.61 -18.17 -17.04
C LYS A 33 -5.60 -17.92 -15.53
N VAL A 34 -6.24 -18.79 -14.73
CA VAL A 34 -6.46 -18.59 -13.29
C VAL A 34 -5.38 -19.26 -12.43
N ASN A 35 -4.67 -20.27 -12.95
CA ASN A 35 -3.62 -20.99 -12.20
C ASN A 35 -2.30 -21.04 -12.97
N LYS A 36 -1.67 -19.87 -13.18
CA LYS A 36 -0.26 -19.87 -13.56
C LYS A 36 0.57 -20.38 -12.37
N PRO A 37 1.49 -21.34 -12.56
CA PRO A 37 2.34 -21.81 -11.47
C PRO A 37 3.20 -20.66 -10.95
N PHE A 38 3.45 -20.67 -9.64
CA PHE A 38 4.44 -19.78 -9.03
C PHE A 38 5.84 -20.14 -9.52
N ASP A 39 6.67 -19.12 -9.72
CA ASP A 39 8.07 -19.28 -10.08
C ASP A 39 8.97 -19.23 -8.84
N HIS A 40 10.29 -19.29 -9.06
CA HIS A 40 11.28 -19.19 -8.00
C HIS A 40 11.18 -17.88 -7.21
N ASN A 41 10.92 -16.76 -7.88
CA ASN A 41 10.88 -15.43 -7.26
C ASN A 41 9.64 -15.27 -6.38
N ASP A 42 8.50 -15.88 -6.75
CA ASP A 42 7.31 -15.92 -5.90
C ASP A 42 7.58 -16.66 -4.58
N HIS A 43 8.27 -17.81 -4.65
CA HIS A 43 8.68 -18.56 -3.46
C HIS A 43 9.74 -17.80 -2.64
N LEU A 44 10.71 -17.17 -3.30
CA LEU A 44 11.73 -16.35 -2.65
C LEU A 44 11.09 -15.18 -1.88
N LEU A 45 10.06 -14.53 -2.43
CA LEU A 45 9.35 -13.46 -1.73
C LEU A 45 8.75 -13.95 -0.41
N VAL A 46 8.10 -15.12 -0.40
CA VAL A 46 7.53 -15.71 0.82
C VAL A 46 8.61 -15.99 1.86
N GLU A 47 9.70 -16.64 1.46
CA GLU A 47 10.81 -16.94 2.37
C GLU A 47 11.50 -15.68 2.87
N LEU A 48 11.68 -14.66 2.02
CA LEU A 48 12.23 -13.37 2.41
C LEU A 48 11.34 -12.68 3.45
N THR A 49 10.02 -12.67 3.24
CA THR A 49 9.05 -12.11 4.20
C THR A 49 9.12 -12.84 5.54
N HIS A 50 9.23 -14.17 5.55
CA HIS A 50 9.36 -14.95 6.77
C HIS A 50 10.69 -14.71 7.49
N TRP A 51 11.80 -14.78 6.78
CA TRP A 51 13.14 -14.49 7.30
C TRP A 51 13.21 -13.08 7.89
N PHE A 52 12.65 -12.09 7.19
CA PHE A 52 12.66 -10.72 7.66
C PHE A 52 11.99 -10.58 9.03
N LYS A 53 10.82 -11.21 9.19
CA LYS A 53 10.04 -11.16 10.43
C LYS A 53 10.61 -12.00 11.57
N ARG A 54 11.16 -13.18 11.28
CA ARG A 54 11.55 -14.16 12.29
C ARG A 54 12.99 -13.98 12.75
N ASP A 55 13.88 -13.60 11.83
CA ASP A 55 15.32 -13.68 12.05
C ASP A 55 16.01 -12.32 11.96
N PHE A 56 15.57 -11.45 11.03
CA PHE A 56 16.29 -10.22 10.73
C PHE A 56 15.85 -9.03 11.57
N PHE A 57 14.55 -8.68 11.54
CA PHE A 57 14.02 -7.42 12.05
C PHE A 57 13.11 -7.62 13.26
N ARG A 58 13.12 -6.67 14.20
CA ARG A 58 12.44 -6.80 15.50
C ARG A 58 11.40 -5.71 15.72
N TRP A 59 10.28 -6.10 16.31
CA TRP A 59 9.23 -5.17 16.65
C TRP A 59 9.63 -4.38 17.89
N PHE A 60 9.51 -3.06 17.81
CA PHE A 60 9.71 -2.16 18.93
C PHE A 60 8.36 -1.57 19.37
N ASP A 61 7.87 -1.98 20.53
CA ASP A 61 6.67 -1.41 21.14
C ASP A 61 7.06 -0.43 22.27
N CYS A 62 7.63 -0.99 23.34
CA CYS A 62 8.25 -0.28 24.43
C CYS A 62 9.71 -0.75 24.61
N GLY A 63 10.55 0.11 25.17
CA GLY A 63 11.93 -0.26 25.47
C GLY A 63 12.01 -1.44 26.44
N TRP A 64 12.98 -2.33 26.25
CA TRP A 64 13.31 -3.40 27.19
C TRP A 64 14.60 -3.06 27.96
N CYS A 65 14.57 -3.20 29.29
CA CYS A 65 15.75 -3.02 30.13
C CYS A 65 16.61 -4.30 30.16
N SER A 66 17.86 -4.20 29.73
CA SER A 66 18.79 -5.33 29.67
C SER A 66 19.20 -5.90 31.04
N GLU A 67 19.08 -5.13 32.12
CA GLU A 67 19.46 -5.58 33.47
C GLU A 67 18.29 -6.09 34.28
N CYS A 68 17.20 -5.34 34.28
CA CYS A 68 16.03 -5.66 35.11
C CYS A 68 15.08 -6.62 34.40
N HIS A 69 15.33 -6.91 33.11
CA HIS A 69 14.48 -7.76 32.29
C HIS A 69 13.00 -7.36 32.38
N CYS A 70 12.75 -6.05 32.23
CA CYS A 70 11.42 -5.47 32.35
C CYS A 70 11.16 -4.43 31.25
N ASN A 71 9.88 -4.18 30.99
CA ASN A 71 9.44 -3.09 30.11
C ASN A 71 9.82 -1.73 30.71
N MET A 72 10.22 -0.82 29.85
CA MET A 72 10.58 0.55 30.19
C MET A 72 9.38 1.48 29.97
N ALA A 73 9.24 2.48 30.82
CA ALA A 73 8.19 3.48 30.70
C ALA A 73 8.57 4.55 29.68
N SER A 74 7.65 4.92 28.79
CA SER A 74 7.82 6.09 27.93
C SER A 74 7.87 7.36 28.78
N LYS A 75 8.84 8.22 28.47
CA LYS A 75 9.10 9.51 29.12
C LYS A 75 8.93 10.68 28.15
N GLY A 76 8.37 10.43 26.97
CA GLY A 76 8.13 11.43 25.93
C GLY A 76 9.20 11.40 24.84
N SER A 77 9.59 12.57 24.34
CA SER A 77 10.58 12.72 23.28
C SER A 77 11.73 13.59 23.73
N VAL A 78 12.91 13.33 23.18
CA VAL A 78 14.14 14.10 23.43
C VAL A 78 14.70 14.62 22.11
N PRO A 79 15.50 15.71 22.11
CA PRO A 79 16.13 16.21 20.90
C PRO A 79 17.03 15.14 20.27
N PRO A 80 17.01 14.99 18.93
CA PRO A 80 17.96 14.15 18.22
C PRO A 80 19.41 14.61 18.43
N THR A 81 20.32 13.66 18.56
CA THR A 81 21.76 13.88 18.48
C THR A 81 22.17 14.09 17.02
N LYS A 82 23.39 14.60 16.79
CA LYS A 82 23.95 14.74 15.44
C LYS A 82 23.95 13.41 14.67
N TYR A 83 24.33 12.32 15.33
CA TYR A 83 24.34 10.98 14.73
C TYR A 83 22.93 10.51 14.34
N GLU A 84 21.93 10.79 15.17
CA GLU A 84 20.54 10.42 14.88
C GLU A 84 19.98 11.24 13.71
N LEU A 85 20.35 12.52 13.60
CA LEU A 85 19.99 13.36 12.45
C LEU A 85 20.65 12.91 11.14
N GLU A 86 21.88 12.41 11.18
CA GLU A 86 22.53 11.79 10.01
C GLU A 86 21.77 10.55 9.53
N GLY A 87 21.03 9.88 10.41
CA GLY A 87 20.08 8.82 10.07
C GLY A 87 18.67 9.30 9.71
N GLU A 88 18.48 10.62 9.56
CA GLU A 88 17.21 11.27 9.28
C GLU A 88 16.14 11.06 10.37
N ALA A 89 16.56 10.78 11.61
CA ALA A 89 15.65 10.64 12.75
C ALA A 89 15.30 12.02 13.34
N ASN A 90 14.20 12.60 12.86
CA ASN A 90 13.69 13.89 13.38
C ASN A 90 12.96 13.77 14.73
N ARG A 91 12.61 12.55 15.15
CA ARG A 91 11.95 12.27 16.42
C ARG A 91 12.69 11.16 17.15
N VAL A 92 12.99 11.38 18.44
CA VAL A 92 13.57 10.36 19.32
C VAL A 92 12.64 10.15 20.50
N GLU A 93 12.06 8.96 20.58
CA GLU A 93 11.26 8.53 21.72
C GLU A 93 12.20 8.15 22.87
N PHE A 94 11.86 8.53 24.10
CA PHE A 94 12.70 8.34 25.27
C PHE A 94 12.01 7.45 26.29
N TYR A 95 12.74 6.45 26.78
CA TYR A 95 12.25 5.45 27.70
C TYR A 95 13.17 5.35 28.91
N GLN A 96 12.58 5.07 30.08
CA GLN A 96 13.34 4.87 31.31
C GLN A 96 12.83 3.64 32.08
N CYS A 97 13.75 2.82 32.58
CA CYS A 97 13.44 1.70 33.45
C CYS A 97 13.00 2.23 34.82
N GLN A 98 11.84 1.79 35.30
CA GLN A 98 11.31 2.22 36.59
C GLN A 98 12.06 1.63 37.78
N THR A 99 12.78 0.52 37.59
CA THR A 99 13.50 -0.18 38.67
C THR A 99 14.92 0.32 38.86
N CYS A 100 15.70 0.45 37.77
CA CYS A 100 17.12 0.84 37.84
C CYS A 100 17.43 2.23 37.25
N GLY A 101 16.44 2.94 36.71
CA GLY A 101 16.63 4.28 36.15
C GLY A 101 17.36 4.33 34.80
N ARG A 102 17.80 3.20 34.23
CA ARG A 102 18.45 3.17 32.92
C ARG A 102 17.59 3.76 31.84
N GLU A 103 18.23 4.45 30.93
CA GLU A 103 17.62 5.20 29.85
C GLU A 103 17.79 4.45 28.52
N ARG A 104 16.80 4.60 27.64
CA ARG A 104 16.86 4.11 26.27
C ARG A 104 16.29 5.16 25.34
N ARG A 105 17.07 5.50 24.32
CA ARG A 105 16.65 6.34 23.20
C ARG A 105 16.16 5.44 22.08
N PHE A 106 15.07 5.81 21.43
CA PHE A 106 14.54 5.12 20.27
C PHE A 106 14.33 6.15 19.12
N PRO A 107 15.36 6.37 18.30
CA PRO A 107 15.28 7.27 17.15
C PRO A 107 14.43 6.66 16.04
N ARG A 108 13.50 7.45 15.49
CA ARG A 108 12.64 7.04 14.37
C ARG A 108 13.36 7.32 13.05
N TYR A 109 14.29 6.43 12.70
CA TYR A 109 15.12 6.56 11.50
C TYR A 109 14.29 6.46 10.21
N LEU A 110 14.52 7.39 9.28
CA LEU A 110 14.03 7.29 7.91
C LEU A 110 15.09 6.72 6.97
N ASN A 111 16.37 6.92 7.28
CA ASN A 111 17.47 6.37 6.51
C ASN A 111 17.50 4.84 6.64
N VAL A 112 17.24 4.14 5.53
CA VAL A 112 17.14 2.68 5.53
C VAL A 112 18.48 1.98 5.81
N GLY A 113 19.61 2.63 5.52
CA GLY A 113 20.94 2.14 5.90
C GLY A 113 21.08 1.98 7.42
N ARG A 114 20.54 2.93 8.20
CA ARG A 114 20.48 2.81 9.67
C ARG A 114 19.59 1.67 10.13
N LEU A 115 18.48 1.41 9.43
CA LEU A 115 17.58 0.31 9.77
C LEU A 115 18.24 -1.06 9.58
N LEU A 116 19.18 -1.20 8.64
CA LEU A 116 19.98 -2.43 8.49
C LEU A 116 20.92 -2.68 9.68
N GLU A 117 21.37 -1.61 10.35
CA GLU A 117 22.20 -1.66 11.55
C GLU A 117 21.35 -1.93 12.81
N THR A 118 20.28 -1.16 13.02
CA THR A 118 19.45 -1.25 14.24
C THR A 118 18.56 -2.47 14.26
N ARG A 119 18.05 -2.88 13.09
CA ARG A 119 17.17 -4.04 12.89
C ARG A 119 15.95 -4.05 13.81
N GLU A 120 15.46 -2.88 14.18
CA GLU A 120 14.26 -2.74 15.00
C GLU A 120 13.44 -1.52 14.59
N GLY A 121 12.13 -1.62 14.82
CA GLY A 121 11.21 -0.52 14.54
C GLY A 121 9.75 -0.92 14.59
N ARG A 122 8.88 -0.06 14.05
CA ARG A 122 7.44 -0.29 13.86
C ARG A 122 7.12 -0.39 12.37
N CYS A 123 5.84 -0.44 12.01
CA CYS A 123 5.40 -0.69 10.63
C CYS A 123 6.12 0.17 9.57
N GLY A 124 6.37 1.46 9.86
CA GLY A 124 7.13 2.36 9.00
C GLY A 124 8.55 1.87 8.71
N GLU A 125 9.35 1.60 9.75
CA GLU A 125 10.72 1.12 9.61
C GLU A 125 10.77 -0.28 8.99
N TRP A 126 9.84 -1.15 9.38
CA TRP A 126 9.70 -2.50 8.84
C TRP A 126 9.46 -2.48 7.33
N ALA A 127 8.45 -1.72 6.87
CA ALA A 127 8.09 -1.64 5.46
C ALA A 127 9.23 -1.02 4.62
N SER A 128 9.85 0.06 5.10
CA SER A 128 10.96 0.73 4.39
C SER A 128 12.17 -0.19 4.24
N CYS A 129 12.60 -0.85 5.33
CA CYS A 129 13.75 -1.75 5.30
C CYS A 129 13.48 -3.01 4.48
N PHE A 130 12.30 -3.61 4.60
CA PHE A 130 11.90 -4.75 3.76
C PHE A 130 11.84 -4.38 2.28
N THR A 131 11.29 -3.21 1.94
CA THR A 131 11.22 -2.73 0.55
C THR A 131 12.61 -2.60 -0.07
N LEU A 132 13.60 -2.12 0.70
CA LEU A 132 14.99 -2.11 0.28
C LEU A 132 15.53 -3.53 0.04
N CYS A 133 15.30 -4.47 0.97
CA CYS A 133 15.73 -5.86 0.80
C CYS A 133 15.14 -6.50 -0.47
N CYS A 134 13.86 -6.25 -0.77
CA CYS A 134 13.25 -6.72 -1.99
C CYS A 134 13.92 -6.09 -3.23
N ARG A 135 14.16 -4.76 -3.23
CA ARG A 135 14.83 -4.08 -4.34
C ARG A 135 16.26 -4.60 -4.57
N THR A 136 17.02 -4.87 -3.51
CA THR A 136 18.39 -5.39 -3.65
C THR A 136 18.43 -6.82 -4.17
N MET A 137 17.36 -7.61 -3.97
CA MET A 137 17.19 -8.93 -4.58
C MET A 137 16.70 -8.90 -6.03
N GLY A 138 16.51 -7.71 -6.62
CA GLY A 138 16.09 -7.56 -8.01
C GLY A 138 14.58 -7.59 -8.24
N PHE A 139 13.78 -7.53 -7.17
CA PHE A 139 12.33 -7.37 -7.31
C PHE A 139 11.97 -5.92 -7.71
N ASP A 140 10.98 -5.77 -8.59
CA ASP A 140 10.28 -4.50 -8.73
C ASP A 140 9.33 -4.33 -7.55
N THR A 141 9.46 -3.21 -6.84
CA THR A 141 8.73 -2.97 -5.59
C THR A 141 8.01 -1.64 -5.56
N ARG A 142 6.92 -1.55 -4.80
CA ARG A 142 6.34 -0.28 -4.37
C ARG A 142 6.32 -0.23 -2.86
N GLN A 143 6.55 0.94 -2.31
CA GLN A 143 6.16 1.23 -0.93
C GLN A 143 4.70 1.69 -0.93
N VAL A 144 3.88 1.07 -0.10
CA VAL A 144 2.45 1.35 -0.01
C VAL A 144 2.14 2.06 1.30
N PHE A 145 1.40 3.16 1.19
CA PHE A 145 0.99 4.00 2.31
C PHE A 145 -0.53 3.97 2.42
N ASP A 146 -1.02 3.46 3.54
CA ASP A 146 -2.40 3.57 3.96
C ASP A 146 -2.52 4.76 4.91
N GLU A 147 -3.37 5.72 4.53
CA GLU A 147 -3.60 6.93 5.29
C GLU A 147 -4.09 6.66 6.72
N THR A 148 -4.68 5.49 6.97
CA THR A 148 -5.13 5.06 8.30
C THR A 148 -3.98 4.45 9.15
N ASP A 149 -2.79 5.04 9.06
CA ASP A 149 -1.57 4.71 9.84
C ASP A 149 -1.05 3.28 9.65
N HIS A 150 -0.85 2.85 8.40
CA HIS A 150 -0.10 1.61 8.11
C HIS A 150 0.67 1.70 6.79
N THR A 151 1.70 0.86 6.65
CA THR A 151 2.50 0.79 5.43
C THR A 151 3.08 -0.60 5.22
N TRP A 152 3.25 -0.99 3.97
CA TRP A 152 3.75 -2.29 3.55
C TRP A 152 4.39 -2.18 2.16
N ALA A 153 4.76 -3.32 1.56
CA ALA A 153 5.35 -3.36 0.21
C ALA A 153 4.40 -4.04 -0.79
N GLU A 154 4.48 -3.64 -2.06
CA GLU A 154 4.03 -4.47 -3.17
C GLU A 154 5.23 -4.93 -3.99
N VAL A 155 5.17 -6.14 -4.52
CA VAL A 155 6.22 -6.73 -5.37
C VAL A 155 5.61 -7.22 -6.68
N TRP A 156 6.22 -6.91 -7.81
CA TRP A 156 5.75 -7.41 -9.10
C TRP A 156 6.13 -8.88 -9.28
N SER A 157 5.13 -9.74 -9.44
CA SER A 157 5.33 -11.13 -9.83
C SER A 157 5.28 -11.24 -11.34
N GLN A 158 6.38 -11.71 -11.95
CA GLN A 158 6.44 -11.94 -13.40
C GLN A 158 5.54 -13.10 -13.82
N SER A 159 5.61 -14.23 -13.09
CA SER A 159 4.79 -15.41 -13.36
C SER A 159 3.29 -15.08 -13.31
N GLN A 160 2.85 -14.32 -12.31
CA GLN A 160 1.46 -13.94 -12.12
C GLN A 160 1.06 -12.70 -12.91
N SER A 161 2.05 -11.96 -13.44
CA SER A 161 1.86 -10.73 -14.21
C SER A 161 1.03 -9.67 -13.46
N ARG A 162 1.30 -9.51 -12.17
CA ARG A 162 0.61 -8.54 -11.30
C ARG A 162 1.46 -8.15 -10.10
N TRP A 163 1.09 -7.03 -9.49
CA TRP A 163 1.56 -6.65 -8.16
C TRP A 163 0.97 -7.57 -7.09
N VAL A 164 1.83 -8.03 -6.19
CA VAL A 164 1.53 -8.89 -5.05
C VAL A 164 1.79 -8.10 -3.78
N HIS A 165 0.81 -8.07 -2.88
CA HIS A 165 0.95 -7.47 -1.55
C HIS A 165 1.97 -8.26 -0.71
N ALA A 166 2.85 -7.59 0.02
CA ALA A 166 3.76 -8.17 0.98
C ALA A 166 3.86 -7.30 2.24
N ASP A 167 3.37 -7.82 3.36
CA ASP A 167 3.46 -7.18 4.67
C ASP A 167 4.50 -7.91 5.54
N PRO A 168 5.69 -7.32 5.75
CA PRO A 168 6.73 -7.94 6.57
C PRO A 168 6.38 -7.94 8.06
N CYS A 169 5.60 -6.97 8.54
CA CYS A 169 5.19 -6.90 9.95
C CYS A 169 4.33 -8.10 10.29
N GLU A 170 3.48 -8.51 9.37
CA GLU A 170 2.53 -9.60 9.56
C GLU A 170 3.07 -10.95 9.06
N GLY A 171 4.14 -10.94 8.28
CA GLY A 171 4.68 -12.15 7.66
C GLY A 171 3.75 -12.68 6.58
N ARG A 172 3.06 -11.79 5.84
CA ARG A 172 1.97 -12.16 4.93
C ARG A 172 2.26 -11.70 3.51
N VAL A 173 2.11 -12.63 2.58
CA VAL A 173 2.19 -12.38 1.14
C VAL A 173 0.82 -12.66 0.52
N ASP A 174 0.45 -11.85 -0.46
CA ASP A 174 -0.78 -11.94 -1.25
C ASP A 174 -2.09 -12.00 -0.43
N CYS A 175 -2.13 -11.25 0.67
CA CYS A 175 -3.28 -11.14 1.57
C CYS A 175 -3.81 -9.70 1.64
N PRO A 176 -4.20 -9.06 0.52
CA PRO A 176 -4.56 -7.63 0.53
C PRO A 176 -5.78 -7.29 1.40
N LEU A 177 -6.68 -8.25 1.63
CA LEU A 177 -7.84 -8.04 2.51
C LEU A 177 -7.53 -8.20 4.00
N LEU A 178 -6.26 -8.37 4.37
CA LEU A 178 -5.81 -8.46 5.77
C LEU A 178 -6.30 -7.28 6.60
N TYR A 179 -6.26 -6.08 6.03
CA TYR A 179 -6.56 -4.85 6.75
C TYR A 179 -8.06 -4.61 6.92
N GLU A 180 -8.83 -4.62 5.82
CA GLU A 180 -10.26 -4.38 5.90
C GLU A 180 -11.00 -5.57 6.53
N CYS A 181 -10.74 -6.80 6.09
CA CYS A 181 -11.47 -7.98 6.56
C CYS A 181 -10.84 -8.59 7.82
N GLY A 182 -9.51 -8.59 7.93
CA GLY A 182 -8.83 -9.14 9.10
C GLY A 182 -8.86 -8.21 10.31
N TRP A 183 -8.41 -6.97 10.15
CA TRP A 183 -8.33 -6.00 11.26
C TRP A 183 -9.59 -5.15 11.41
N GLY A 184 -10.49 -5.16 10.44
CA GLY A 184 -11.67 -4.30 10.45
C GLY A 184 -11.35 -2.82 10.17
N LYS A 185 -10.21 -2.52 9.54
CA LYS A 185 -9.85 -1.13 9.19
C LYS A 185 -10.89 -0.52 8.27
N LYS A 186 -11.24 0.73 8.54
CA LYS A 186 -12.10 1.55 7.68
C LYS A 186 -11.22 2.36 6.71
N LEU A 187 -10.73 1.69 5.67
CA LEU A 187 -9.79 2.28 4.71
C LEU A 187 -10.37 3.52 4.01
N THR A 188 -9.47 4.44 3.63
CA THR A 188 -9.76 5.71 2.94
C THR A 188 -8.93 5.82 1.65
N TYR A 189 -7.65 6.10 1.78
CA TYR A 189 -6.68 6.26 0.70
C TYR A 189 -5.50 5.33 0.91
N VAL A 190 -5.21 4.50 -0.10
CA VAL A 190 -4.01 3.65 -0.14
C VAL A 190 -3.25 3.96 -1.42
N VAL A 191 -2.06 4.54 -1.27
CA VAL A 191 -1.22 4.99 -2.39
C VAL A 191 0.07 4.19 -2.41
N ALA A 192 0.44 3.69 -3.58
CA ALA A 192 1.69 2.98 -3.81
C ALA A 192 2.65 3.86 -4.60
N ALA A 193 3.91 3.92 -4.18
CA ALA A 193 4.98 4.63 -4.88
C ALA A 193 6.15 3.68 -5.19
N SER A 194 6.68 3.76 -6.41
CA SER A 194 7.91 3.09 -6.83
C SER A 194 8.85 4.08 -7.49
N ARG A 195 9.98 3.60 -8.01
CA ARG A 195 10.85 4.41 -8.88
C ARG A 195 10.16 4.84 -10.19
N ASP A 196 9.16 4.10 -10.67
CA ASP A 196 8.60 4.25 -12.02
C ASP A 196 7.22 4.93 -12.02
N GLU A 197 6.48 4.88 -10.91
CA GLU A 197 5.09 5.34 -10.83
C GLU A 197 4.61 5.58 -9.40
N VAL A 198 3.59 6.43 -9.27
CA VAL A 198 2.79 6.63 -8.06
C VAL A 198 1.32 6.40 -8.41
N MET A 199 0.66 5.47 -7.71
CA MET A 199 -0.66 4.97 -8.07
C MET A 199 -1.59 4.87 -6.87
N ASP A 200 -2.86 5.21 -7.07
CA ASP A 200 -3.91 4.83 -6.13
C ASP A 200 -4.20 3.33 -6.25
N VAL A 201 -3.91 2.58 -5.19
CA VAL A 201 -4.10 1.14 -5.11
C VAL A 201 -5.22 0.75 -4.15
N THR A 202 -6.00 1.72 -3.65
CA THR A 202 -7.07 1.53 -2.64
C THR A 202 -7.98 0.36 -2.97
N TRP A 203 -8.40 0.25 -4.22
CA TRP A 203 -9.38 -0.76 -4.67
C TRP A 203 -8.88 -2.20 -4.56
N ARG A 204 -7.56 -2.43 -4.44
CA ARG A 204 -7.00 -3.75 -4.18
C ARG A 204 -7.27 -4.23 -2.75
N TYR A 205 -7.41 -3.30 -1.80
CA TYR A 205 -7.42 -3.57 -0.37
C TYR A 205 -8.84 -3.55 0.24
N THR A 206 -9.88 -3.42 -0.58
CA THR A 206 -11.27 -3.32 -0.12
C THR A 206 -12.21 -4.22 -0.93
N LEU A 207 -13.20 -4.80 -0.26
CA LEU A 207 -14.39 -5.41 -0.86
C LEU A 207 -15.61 -4.48 -0.81
N LYS A 208 -15.47 -3.29 -0.20
CA LYS A 208 -16.56 -2.33 0.06
C LYS A 208 -16.24 -0.97 -0.58
N PRO A 209 -16.11 -0.90 -1.92
CA PRO A 209 -15.69 0.33 -2.60
C PRO A 209 -16.62 1.51 -2.35
N LEU A 210 -17.94 1.28 -2.23
CA LEU A 210 -18.91 2.34 -1.94
C LEU A 210 -18.71 2.93 -0.53
N ASP A 211 -18.41 2.10 0.46
CA ASP A 211 -18.16 2.57 1.82
C ASP A 211 -16.83 3.34 1.91
N VAL A 212 -15.81 2.88 1.18
CA VAL A 212 -14.51 3.57 1.08
C VAL A 212 -14.70 4.93 0.39
N GLN A 213 -15.44 4.99 -0.72
CA GLN A 213 -15.71 6.22 -1.45
C GLN A 213 -16.38 7.28 -0.57
N GLN A 214 -17.30 6.88 0.32
CA GLN A 214 -17.93 7.81 1.27
C GLN A 214 -16.95 8.41 2.29
N ARG A 215 -15.83 7.72 2.59
CA ARG A 215 -14.80 8.19 3.52
C ARG A 215 -13.66 8.94 2.83
N ARG A 216 -13.70 9.09 1.51
CA ARG A 216 -12.68 9.80 0.72
C ARG A 216 -13.09 11.25 0.51
N ASP A 217 -12.88 12.06 1.54
CA ASP A 217 -13.34 13.45 1.63
C ASP A 217 -12.21 14.50 1.63
N LYS A 218 -10.94 14.09 1.62
CA LYS A 218 -9.79 15.00 1.71
C LYS A 218 -9.44 15.69 0.40
N VAL A 219 -9.74 15.06 -0.72
CA VAL A 219 -9.44 15.54 -2.08
C VAL A 219 -10.44 14.93 -3.06
N SER A 220 -10.78 15.65 -4.14
CA SER A 220 -11.63 15.09 -5.19
C SER A 220 -10.91 13.98 -5.96
N GLU A 221 -11.64 12.97 -6.41
CA GLU A 221 -11.07 11.85 -7.17
C GLU A 221 -10.32 12.32 -8.43
N THR A 222 -10.84 13.34 -9.12
CA THR A 222 -10.18 13.95 -10.29
C THR A 222 -8.86 14.61 -9.91
N ALA A 223 -8.83 15.43 -8.84
CA ALA A 223 -7.60 16.09 -8.43
C ALA A 223 -6.55 15.10 -7.93
N LEU A 224 -6.96 14.03 -7.23
CA LEU A 224 -6.06 12.96 -6.84
C LEU A 224 -5.48 12.26 -8.06
N TYR A 225 -6.32 11.84 -9.00
CA TYR A 225 -5.89 11.17 -10.22
C TYR A 225 -4.90 12.02 -11.01
N ASP A 226 -5.24 13.29 -11.28
CA ASP A 226 -4.40 14.20 -12.06
C ASP A 226 -3.04 14.44 -11.39
N HIS A 227 -3.03 14.54 -10.05
CA HIS A 227 -1.80 14.71 -9.28
C HIS A 227 -0.91 13.47 -9.34
N LEU A 228 -1.45 12.29 -9.06
CA LEU A 228 -0.69 11.03 -9.10
C LEU A 228 -0.18 10.72 -10.52
N TRP A 229 -0.99 11.03 -11.53
CA TRP A 229 -0.60 10.89 -12.93
C TRP A 229 0.55 11.84 -13.28
N SER A 230 0.48 13.10 -12.86
CA SER A 230 1.55 14.08 -13.06
C SER A 230 2.87 13.61 -12.44
N LEU A 231 2.84 13.07 -11.21
CA LEU A 231 4.02 12.49 -10.56
C LEU A 231 4.59 11.31 -11.34
N THR A 232 3.72 10.41 -11.81
CA THR A 232 4.13 9.26 -12.63
C THR A 232 4.80 9.70 -13.93
N VAL A 233 4.24 10.69 -14.64
CA VAL A 233 4.84 11.24 -15.86
C VAL A 233 6.21 11.86 -15.57
N GLN A 234 6.36 12.59 -14.47
CA GLN A 234 7.65 13.18 -14.07
C GLN A 234 8.70 12.10 -13.81
N LEU A 235 8.38 11.03 -13.07
CA LEU A 235 9.29 9.92 -12.80
C LEU A 235 9.74 9.22 -14.10
N GLN A 236 8.80 8.95 -15.00
CA GLN A 236 9.10 8.25 -16.26
C GLN A 236 9.93 9.11 -17.22
N GLN A 237 9.76 10.44 -17.21
CA GLN A 237 10.59 11.35 -18.00
C GLN A 237 12.04 11.41 -17.48
N GLN A 238 12.23 11.37 -16.16
CA GLN A 238 13.57 11.34 -15.56
C GLN A 238 14.34 10.07 -15.93
N HIS A 239 13.66 8.92 -15.99
CA HIS A 239 14.28 7.67 -16.42
C HIS A 239 14.75 7.67 -17.87
N GLN A 240 14.13 8.46 -18.76
CA GLN A 240 14.56 8.55 -20.16
C GLN A 240 15.82 9.41 -20.36
N GLN A 241 16.22 10.17 -19.34
CA GLN A 241 17.37 11.07 -19.38
C GLN A 241 18.68 10.42 -18.91
N HIS A 242 18.61 9.19 -18.40
CA HIS A 242 19.74 8.40 -17.89
C HIS A 242 19.87 7.07 -18.63
#